data_AF-A0A4V3P9S8-F1
#
_entry.id   AF-A0A4V3P9S8-F1
#
_cell.length_a   1.000
_cell.length_b   1.000
_cell.length_c   1.000
_cell.angle_alpha   90.00
_cell.angle_beta   90.00
_cell.angle_gamma   90.00
#
_symmetry.space_group_name_H-M   'P 1'
#
loop_
_entity.id
_entity.type
_entity.pdbx_description
1 polymer ?
#
loop_
_entity_poly.entity_id
_entity_poly.type
_entity_poly.pdbx_seq_one_letter_code
_entity_poly.pdbx_strand_id
1 'polypeptide(L)'
;MSLEVRDIAGAPVVIGGGIAGLMTALHLAPEPVVLLTNAPLGTGACSELAQGGLAASLGGDDGPDFHLCDTIAAGDGLCDEATVRRVVRAAPEAIRTIQRFGVDFDQHPDRALRLGLEAAHSRRRIVHAAGDATGRELVRALVAAVRRTASITIIENVEVRRLVVQDGSVIAVVAAGRAGALALPTRRAVLATGGVGGLFCDTTNPAGSWGHGLALAAWAGAELADLEFIQFHPTALDGPRRPMPLVSEAVRGEGAVLIDERGERFLADTPGGELAPRDVVARAIWHQLAVGRRVFLDARQSLGPRFGKRFPGIAELCRSAGIDPATDLIPVRPAAHYHMGGVAVDSAGRSSIEGLWACGEVACTGLHGANRLASNSLTEAAVTASWVAESVAGTSYTRRPRRCSTFVPPRPDASVVRPIVSAALGIIRDGEAMREAVATLLPIAANSVAASGPALVSLMIAAAALRREESRGAHCRSDFPLHDANVRPSRLTLHSAMRAAAALDCRATIRST
;
A
#
# COMPACT_ATOMS: atom_id res chain seq x y z
N MET A 1 0.90 -1.77 35.37
CA MET A 1 -0.50 -2.05 34.97
C MET A 1 -0.59 -3.53 34.65
N SER A 2 -1.39 -4.27 35.41
CA SER A 2 -1.55 -5.72 35.23
C SER A 2 -2.11 -6.01 33.84
N LEU A 3 -1.37 -6.82 33.07
CA LEU A 3 -1.90 -7.47 31.89
C LEU A 3 -2.94 -8.49 32.37
N GLU A 4 -4.20 -8.06 32.52
CA GLU A 4 -5.32 -8.99 32.56
C GLU A 4 -5.42 -9.61 31.15
N VAL A 5 -4.63 -10.65 30.93
CA VAL A 5 -4.76 -11.49 29.74
C VAL A 5 -6.06 -12.27 29.91
N ARG A 6 -7.15 -11.72 29.36
CA ARG A 6 -8.40 -12.45 29.13
C ARG A 6 -8.07 -13.71 28.30
N ASP A 7 -8.91 -14.75 28.36
CA ASP A 7 -8.73 -15.95 27.53
C ASP A 7 -8.76 -15.55 26.04
N ILE A 8 -7.58 -15.35 25.45
CA ILE A 8 -7.36 -14.96 24.04
C ILE A 8 -7.27 -16.18 23.12
N ALA A 9 -7.44 -17.40 23.64
CA ALA A 9 -7.33 -18.62 22.85
C ALA A 9 -8.45 -18.69 21.81
N GLY A 10 -8.08 -18.69 20.53
CA GLY A 10 -9.02 -18.73 19.41
C GLY A 10 -9.61 -17.38 19.00
N ALA A 11 -9.28 -16.29 19.71
CA ALA A 11 -9.67 -14.93 19.30
C ALA A 11 -9.12 -14.60 17.88
N PRO A 12 -9.80 -13.76 17.10
CA PRO A 12 -9.22 -13.21 15.89
C PRO A 12 -7.94 -12.44 16.21
N VAL A 13 -6.91 -12.64 15.39
CA VAL A 13 -5.63 -11.95 15.49
C VAL A 13 -5.49 -11.04 14.27
N VAL A 14 -5.61 -9.74 14.48
CA VAL A 14 -5.41 -8.70 13.46
C VAL A 14 -3.96 -8.22 13.51
N ILE A 15 -3.26 -8.29 12.39
CA ILE A 15 -1.82 -8.02 12.30
C ILE A 15 -1.59 -6.73 11.50
N GLY A 16 -1.32 -5.63 12.20
CA GLY A 16 -1.03 -4.32 11.62
C GLY A 16 -1.85 -3.19 12.22
N GLY A 17 -1.19 -2.05 12.51
CA GLY A 17 -1.77 -0.90 13.19
C GLY A 17 -2.20 0.26 12.29
N GLY A 18 -2.34 0.02 10.97
CA GLY A 18 -2.89 0.99 10.02
C GLY A 18 -4.42 1.01 10.04
N ILE A 19 -5.03 1.85 9.19
CA ILE A 19 -6.50 2.04 9.15
C ILE A 19 -7.24 0.71 8.92
N ALA A 20 -6.75 -0.15 8.02
CA ALA A 20 -7.35 -1.47 7.75
C ALA A 20 -7.41 -2.34 9.02
N GLY A 21 -6.32 -2.42 9.78
CA GLY A 21 -6.26 -3.24 10.99
C GLY A 21 -7.06 -2.63 12.15
N LEU A 22 -6.96 -1.32 12.35
CA LEU A 22 -7.74 -0.59 13.36
C LEU A 22 -9.25 -0.74 13.12
N MET A 23 -9.70 -0.51 11.89
CA MET A 23 -11.11 -0.64 11.54
C MET A 23 -11.59 -2.09 11.62
N THR A 24 -10.80 -3.07 11.17
CA THR A 24 -11.18 -4.49 11.28
C THR A 24 -11.40 -4.88 12.74
N ALA A 25 -10.49 -4.47 13.64
CA ALA A 25 -10.62 -4.74 15.07
C ALA A 25 -11.85 -4.05 15.68
N LEU A 26 -12.16 -2.82 15.28
CA LEU A 26 -13.37 -2.10 15.71
C LEU A 26 -14.66 -2.75 15.19
N HIS A 27 -14.68 -3.22 13.95
CA HIS A 27 -15.84 -3.89 13.36
C HIS A 27 -16.11 -5.28 13.95
N LEU A 28 -15.09 -5.95 14.49
CA LEU A 28 -15.24 -7.22 15.21
C LEU A 28 -15.79 -7.03 16.64
N ALA A 29 -15.70 -5.83 17.21
CA ALA A 29 -16.28 -5.58 18.53
C ALA A 29 -17.81 -5.82 18.52
N PRO A 30 -18.38 -6.44 19.57
CA PRO A 30 -17.80 -6.70 20.89
C PRO A 30 -17.06 -8.05 21.05
N GLU A 31 -16.79 -8.79 19.97
CA GLU A 31 -15.99 -10.03 20.04
C GLU A 31 -14.58 -9.72 20.60
N PRO A 32 -14.01 -10.57 21.48
CA PRO A 32 -12.62 -10.47 21.90
C PRO A 32 -11.66 -10.59 20.70
N VAL A 33 -10.81 -9.58 20.49
CA VAL A 33 -9.83 -9.52 19.39
C VAL A 33 -8.44 -9.21 19.93
N VAL A 34 -7.41 -9.76 19.30
CA VAL A 34 -6.01 -9.36 19.53
C VAL A 34 -5.53 -8.51 18.34
N LEU A 35 -5.12 -7.28 18.59
CA LEU A 35 -4.47 -6.39 17.62
C LEU A 35 -2.96 -6.37 17.88
N LEU A 36 -2.19 -6.93 16.95
CA LEU A 36 -0.72 -6.98 16.99
C LEU A 36 -0.11 -5.90 16.12
N THR A 37 0.85 -5.15 16.67
CA THR A 37 1.62 -4.14 15.91
C THR A 37 3.11 -4.22 16.23
N ASN A 38 3.94 -4.05 15.20
CA ASN A 38 5.41 -4.09 15.33
C ASN A 38 6.01 -2.78 15.88
N ALA A 39 5.20 -1.74 16.01
CA ALA A 39 5.54 -0.43 16.56
C ALA A 39 4.36 0.09 17.42
N PRO A 40 4.57 1.13 18.25
CA PRO A 40 3.46 1.79 18.93
C PRO A 40 2.38 2.26 17.95
N LEU A 41 1.12 2.17 18.33
CA LEU A 41 -0.01 2.67 17.56
C LEU A 41 0.13 4.17 17.30
N GLY A 42 -0.18 4.58 16.08
CA GLY A 42 0.05 5.95 15.64
C GLY A 42 1.52 6.25 15.32
N THR A 43 2.35 5.22 15.12
CA THR A 43 3.71 5.39 14.60
C THR A 43 4.02 4.34 13.54
N GLY A 44 4.76 4.73 12.51
CA GLY A 44 5.38 3.79 11.56
C GLY A 44 4.46 3.13 10.52
N ALA A 45 3.16 3.45 10.50
CA ALA A 45 2.23 3.00 9.48
C ALA A 45 2.08 4.04 8.34
N CYS A 46 1.99 3.58 7.09
CA CYS A 46 1.79 4.46 5.93
C CYS A 46 0.48 5.27 6.04
N SER A 47 -0.54 4.73 6.72
CA SER A 47 -1.81 5.41 6.98
C SER A 47 -1.63 6.77 7.65
N GLU A 48 -0.68 6.92 8.57
CA GLU A 48 -0.44 8.19 9.28
C GLU A 48 0.14 9.27 8.37
N LEU A 49 0.89 8.85 7.35
CA LEU A 49 1.57 9.72 6.39
C LEU A 49 0.69 10.16 5.22
N ALA A 50 -0.54 9.64 5.13
CA ALA A 50 -1.45 9.98 4.04
C ALA A 50 -1.87 11.46 4.12
N GLN A 51 -1.52 12.23 3.09
CA GLN A 51 -1.84 13.66 2.99
C GLN A 51 -3.17 13.91 2.25
N GLY A 52 -3.42 13.13 1.19
CA GLY A 52 -4.67 13.16 0.44
C GLY A 52 -5.85 12.66 1.28
N GLY A 53 -7.00 12.43 0.65
CA GLY A 53 -8.21 12.05 1.36
C GLY A 53 -8.71 10.64 1.10
N LEU A 54 -9.99 10.43 1.42
CA LEU A 54 -10.75 9.26 1.00
C LEU A 54 -11.68 9.68 -0.14
N ALA A 55 -11.68 8.91 -1.23
CA ALA A 55 -12.62 9.11 -2.32
C ALA A 55 -14.01 8.55 -1.95
N ALA A 56 -15.02 9.40 -1.90
CA ALA A 56 -16.41 8.99 -1.70
C ALA A 56 -17.36 9.94 -2.44
N SER A 57 -18.26 9.38 -3.24
CA SER A 57 -19.27 10.15 -3.98
C SER A 57 -20.34 10.72 -3.07
N LEU A 58 -20.07 11.92 -2.56
CA LEU A 58 -20.91 12.67 -1.62
C LEU A 58 -21.30 14.05 -2.18
N GLY A 59 -20.75 14.46 -3.33
CA GLY A 59 -21.09 15.71 -4.00
C GLY A 59 -22.44 15.65 -4.71
N GLY A 60 -23.11 16.80 -4.86
CA GLY A 60 -24.42 16.88 -5.51
C GLY A 60 -24.39 16.64 -7.03
N ASP A 61 -23.23 16.81 -7.67
CA ASP A 61 -22.97 16.58 -9.09
C ASP A 61 -22.20 15.26 -9.36
N ASP A 62 -22.11 14.41 -8.35
CA ASP A 62 -21.34 13.17 -8.36
C ASP A 62 -22.20 11.94 -8.01
N GLY A 63 -21.68 10.75 -8.29
CA GLY A 63 -22.35 9.49 -8.01
C GLY A 63 -21.43 8.28 -8.17
N PRO A 64 -21.81 7.12 -7.61
CA PRO A 64 -21.00 5.90 -7.66
C PRO A 64 -20.60 5.46 -9.06
N ASP A 65 -21.44 5.70 -10.08
CA ASP A 65 -21.12 5.32 -11.45
C ASP A 65 -20.01 6.21 -12.06
N PHE A 66 -19.94 7.50 -11.72
CA PHE A 66 -18.80 8.33 -12.12
C PHE A 66 -17.52 7.88 -11.42
N HIS A 67 -17.59 7.52 -10.13
CA HIS A 67 -16.43 6.99 -9.39
C HIS A 67 -15.94 5.67 -10.00
N LEU A 68 -16.89 4.81 -10.37
CA LEU A 68 -16.61 3.55 -11.05
C LEU A 68 -15.87 3.81 -12.36
N CYS A 69 -16.39 4.69 -13.23
CA CYS A 69 -15.74 5.03 -14.49
C CYS A 69 -14.31 5.55 -14.30
N ASP A 70 -14.11 6.49 -13.37
CA ASP A 70 -12.77 7.04 -13.06
C ASP A 70 -11.82 5.92 -12.59
N THR A 71 -12.31 4.99 -11.76
CA THR A 71 -11.48 3.89 -11.22
C THR A 71 -11.14 2.87 -12.30
N ILE A 72 -12.10 2.46 -13.14
CA ILE A 72 -11.85 1.55 -14.25
C ILE A 72 -10.88 2.14 -15.25
N ALA A 73 -11.04 3.43 -15.59
CA ALA A 73 -10.14 4.14 -16.50
C ALA A 73 -8.71 4.21 -15.93
N ALA A 74 -8.56 4.52 -14.64
CA ALA A 74 -7.25 4.60 -14.00
C ALA A 74 -6.55 3.23 -13.90
N GLY A 75 -7.30 2.14 -13.70
CA GLY A 75 -6.77 0.79 -13.50
C GLY A 75 -6.32 0.04 -14.77
N ASP A 76 -6.39 0.70 -15.93
CA ASP A 76 -5.83 0.26 -17.22
C ASP A 76 -6.22 -1.18 -17.61
N GLY A 77 -7.52 -1.48 -17.49
CA GLY A 77 -8.14 -2.72 -17.96
C GLY A 77 -8.05 -3.91 -17.01
N LEU A 78 -7.36 -3.81 -15.87
CA LEU A 78 -7.19 -4.91 -14.91
C LEU A 78 -8.06 -4.82 -13.65
N CYS A 79 -8.93 -3.81 -13.55
CA CYS A 79 -9.89 -3.75 -12.45
C CYS A 79 -10.92 -4.88 -12.52
N ASP A 80 -11.25 -5.48 -11.38
CA ASP A 80 -12.48 -6.26 -11.23
C ASP A 80 -13.66 -5.31 -11.02
N GLU A 81 -14.44 -5.10 -12.08
CA GLU A 81 -15.57 -4.16 -12.08
C GLU A 81 -16.58 -4.45 -10.96
N ALA A 82 -16.84 -5.71 -10.63
CA ALA A 82 -17.77 -6.07 -9.56
C ALA A 82 -17.26 -5.57 -8.20
N THR A 83 -15.97 -5.76 -7.94
CA THR A 83 -15.30 -5.23 -6.75
C THR A 83 -15.29 -3.71 -6.75
N VAL A 84 -14.94 -3.04 -7.86
CA VAL A 84 -14.97 -1.58 -7.94
C VAL A 84 -16.36 -1.05 -7.61
N ARG A 85 -17.39 -1.57 -8.26
CA ARG A 85 -18.80 -1.17 -8.07
C ARG A 85 -19.23 -1.34 -6.62
N ARG A 86 -18.83 -2.42 -5.96
CA ARG A 86 -19.14 -2.67 -4.54
C ARG A 86 -18.44 -1.65 -3.64
N VAL A 87 -17.17 -1.35 -3.88
CA VAL A 87 -16.39 -0.40 -3.07
C VAL A 87 -16.93 1.02 -3.20
N VAL A 88 -17.12 1.52 -4.43
CA VAL A 88 -17.55 2.92 -4.64
C VAL A 88 -18.97 3.18 -4.09
N ARG A 89 -19.85 2.17 -4.10
CA ARG A 89 -21.17 2.26 -3.47
C ARG A 89 -21.11 2.26 -1.93
N ALA A 90 -20.14 1.56 -1.35
CA ALA A 90 -19.95 1.48 0.09
C ALA A 90 -19.17 2.65 0.68
N ALA A 91 -18.39 3.38 -0.14
CA ALA A 91 -17.54 4.48 0.30
C ALA A 91 -18.27 5.55 1.15
N PRO A 92 -19.48 6.03 0.79
CA PRO A 92 -20.24 6.96 1.63
C PRO A 92 -20.54 6.44 3.05
N GLU A 93 -20.85 5.15 3.21
CA GLU A 93 -21.09 4.57 4.55
C GLU A 93 -19.78 4.39 5.33
N ALA A 94 -18.68 4.11 4.65
CA ALA A 94 -17.37 4.07 5.29
C ALA A 94 -16.99 5.44 5.88
N ILE A 95 -17.27 6.54 5.18
CA ILE A 95 -17.09 7.91 5.71
C ILE A 95 -17.91 8.11 6.98
N ARG A 96 -19.21 7.78 6.97
CA ARG A 96 -20.08 7.89 8.16
C ARG A 96 -19.59 7.03 9.32
N THR A 97 -19.12 5.82 9.04
CA THR A 97 -18.54 4.91 10.04
C THR A 97 -17.30 5.53 10.69
N ILE A 98 -16.39 6.07 9.88
CA ILE A 98 -15.19 6.73 10.35
C ILE A 98 -15.52 7.94 11.24
N GLN A 99 -16.53 8.74 10.87
CA GLN A 99 -17.05 9.83 11.72
C GLN A 99 -17.57 9.32 13.07
N ARG A 100 -18.30 8.19 13.09
CA ARG A 100 -18.77 7.57 14.34
C ARG A 100 -17.62 7.13 15.26
N PHE A 101 -16.46 6.79 14.70
CA PHE A 101 -15.26 6.50 15.49
C PHE A 101 -14.51 7.75 15.97
N GLY A 102 -14.98 8.95 15.62
CA GLY A 102 -14.51 10.23 16.18
C GLY A 102 -13.54 11.00 15.31
N VAL A 103 -13.51 10.72 14.01
CA VAL A 103 -12.78 11.54 13.03
C VAL A 103 -13.61 12.78 12.68
N ASP A 104 -12.96 13.93 12.71
CA ASP A 104 -13.55 15.19 12.28
C ASP A 104 -13.08 15.53 10.86
N PHE A 105 -13.99 15.45 9.88
CA PHE A 105 -13.69 15.77 8.49
C PHE A 105 -13.86 17.26 8.22
N ASP A 106 -13.11 17.79 7.26
CA ASP A 106 -13.14 19.21 6.93
C ASP A 106 -14.53 19.61 6.38
N GLN A 107 -15.17 20.58 7.03
CA GLN A 107 -16.52 21.05 6.68
C GLN A 107 -16.57 22.54 6.34
N HIS A 108 -17.51 22.91 5.47
CA HIS A 108 -17.95 24.28 5.27
C HIS A 108 -18.73 24.79 6.51
N PRO A 109 -18.94 26.11 6.66
CA PRO A 109 -19.70 26.66 7.79
C PRO A 109 -21.13 26.11 7.92
N ASP A 110 -21.72 25.65 6.82
CA ASP A 110 -23.04 25.00 6.74
C ASP A 110 -23.01 23.50 7.10
N ARG A 111 -21.85 22.97 7.55
CA ARG A 111 -21.58 21.57 7.88
C ARG A 111 -21.51 20.61 6.68
N ALA A 112 -21.58 21.10 5.44
CA ALA A 112 -21.31 20.27 4.27
C ALA A 112 -19.81 19.90 4.22
N LEU A 113 -19.47 18.68 3.78
CA LEU A 113 -18.08 18.24 3.64
C LEU A 113 -17.37 19.04 2.54
N ARG A 114 -16.12 19.45 2.79
CA ARG A 114 -15.26 20.05 1.76
C ARG A 114 -14.65 18.94 0.89
N LEU A 115 -14.98 18.95 -0.39
CA LEU A 115 -14.52 17.93 -1.34
C LEU A 115 -13.37 18.46 -2.23
N GLY A 116 -12.27 17.72 -2.24
CA GLY A 116 -11.11 17.98 -3.09
C GLY A 116 -11.16 17.24 -4.44
N LEU A 117 -10.22 17.59 -5.31
CA LEU A 117 -9.97 16.95 -6.60
C LEU A 117 -8.52 16.47 -6.66
N GLU A 118 -8.31 15.22 -7.07
CA GLU A 118 -6.99 14.62 -7.29
C GLU A 118 -6.94 14.02 -8.70
N ALA A 119 -5.78 13.51 -9.14
CA ALA A 119 -5.58 13.07 -10.52
C ALA A 119 -6.52 11.94 -10.93
N ALA A 120 -6.88 11.93 -12.20
CA ALA A 120 -7.80 11.00 -12.85
C ALA A 120 -9.24 10.96 -12.29
N HIS A 121 -9.61 11.85 -11.34
CA HIS A 121 -11.00 12.03 -10.95
C HIS A 121 -11.71 13.03 -11.87
N SER A 122 -12.95 12.72 -12.25
CA SER A 122 -13.82 13.61 -13.03
C SER A 122 -14.71 14.52 -12.17
N ARG A 123 -14.78 14.28 -10.86
CA ARG A 123 -15.58 15.04 -9.89
C ARG A 123 -14.82 15.27 -8.58
N ARG A 124 -15.21 16.33 -7.85
CA ARG A 124 -14.72 16.58 -6.50
C ARG A 124 -15.36 15.59 -5.52
N ARG A 125 -14.60 14.58 -5.11
CA ARG A 125 -15.09 13.51 -4.23
C ARG A 125 -14.13 13.14 -3.09
N ILE A 126 -13.04 13.90 -2.93
CA ILE A 126 -12.00 13.58 -1.95
C ILE A 126 -12.30 14.24 -0.61
N VAL A 127 -12.65 13.43 0.39
CA VAL A 127 -12.91 13.86 1.77
C VAL A 127 -11.59 13.97 2.52
N HIS A 128 -11.32 15.15 3.07
CA HIS A 128 -10.10 15.46 3.83
C HIS A 128 -10.40 15.65 5.32
N ALA A 129 -9.37 15.52 6.15
CA ALA A 129 -9.42 15.86 7.56
C ALA A 129 -8.16 16.61 7.98
N ALA A 130 -8.33 17.70 8.72
CA ALA A 130 -7.23 18.55 9.18
C ALA A 130 -6.36 19.09 8.02
N GLY A 131 -6.99 19.46 6.89
CA GLY A 131 -6.31 19.96 5.70
C GLY A 131 -5.58 18.86 4.93
N ASP A 132 -4.25 18.91 4.91
CA ASP A 132 -3.36 17.98 4.17
C ASP A 132 -2.78 16.87 5.07
N ALA A 133 -3.52 16.52 6.12
CA ALA A 133 -3.10 15.60 7.16
C ALA A 133 -4.14 14.52 7.48
N THR A 134 -4.98 14.18 6.50
CA THR A 134 -6.11 13.26 6.69
C THR A 134 -5.70 11.96 7.36
N GLY A 135 -4.60 11.36 6.92
CA GLY A 135 -4.06 10.12 7.47
C GLY A 135 -3.76 10.19 8.97
N ARG A 136 -3.13 11.28 9.42
CA ARG A 136 -2.80 11.49 10.83
C ARG A 136 -4.06 11.62 11.68
N GLU A 137 -5.06 12.35 11.20
CA GLU A 137 -6.33 12.54 11.90
C GLU A 137 -7.15 11.24 11.98
N LEU A 138 -7.22 10.48 10.88
CA LEU A 138 -7.83 9.15 10.86
C LEU A 138 -7.19 8.22 11.89
N VAL A 139 -5.86 8.09 11.86
CA VAL A 139 -5.14 7.20 12.77
C VAL A 139 -5.31 7.64 14.21
N ARG A 140 -5.21 8.95 14.51
CA ARG A 140 -5.43 9.50 15.86
C ARG A 140 -6.78 9.07 16.43
N ALA A 141 -7.87 9.31 15.69
CA ALA A 141 -9.21 9.00 16.16
C ALA A 141 -9.46 7.49 16.29
N LEU A 142 -9.04 6.70 15.30
CA LEU A 142 -9.23 5.25 15.32
C LEU A 142 -8.41 4.57 16.42
N VAL A 143 -7.18 5.02 16.68
CA VAL A 143 -6.38 4.55 17.83
C VAL A 143 -7.08 4.88 19.14
N ALA A 144 -7.65 6.07 19.26
CA ALA A 144 -8.42 6.45 20.46
C ALA A 144 -9.68 5.57 20.62
N ALA A 145 -10.38 5.25 19.53
CA ALA A 145 -11.52 4.34 19.55
C ALA A 145 -11.13 2.91 19.96
N VAL A 146 -10.06 2.37 19.39
CA VAL A 146 -9.53 1.04 19.73
C VAL A 146 -9.15 0.95 21.20
N ARG A 147 -8.43 1.95 21.73
CA ARG A 147 -8.02 2.01 23.14
C ARG A 147 -9.20 2.09 24.12
N ARG A 148 -10.36 2.61 23.69
CA ARG A 148 -11.59 2.66 24.51
C ARG A 148 -12.43 1.38 24.41
N THR A 149 -12.14 0.49 23.47
CA THR A 149 -12.97 -0.68 23.20
C THR A 149 -12.48 -1.88 24.01
N ALA A 150 -13.24 -2.24 25.05
CA ALA A 150 -12.82 -3.24 26.04
C ALA A 150 -12.63 -4.67 25.50
N SER A 151 -13.16 -5.01 24.32
CA SER A 151 -12.96 -6.31 23.69
C SER A 151 -11.66 -6.41 22.87
N ILE A 152 -10.95 -5.31 22.65
CA ILE A 152 -9.71 -5.29 21.86
C ILE A 152 -8.49 -5.33 22.79
N THR A 153 -7.73 -6.42 22.72
CA THR A 153 -6.42 -6.55 23.36
C THR A 153 -5.34 -6.04 22.40
N ILE A 154 -4.64 -4.96 22.78
CA ILE A 154 -3.57 -4.37 21.96
C ILE A 154 -2.22 -4.92 22.43
N ILE A 155 -1.41 -5.41 21.49
CA ILE A 155 -0.03 -5.87 21.74
C ILE A 155 0.90 -5.12 20.79
N GLU A 156 1.57 -4.09 21.30
CA GLU A 156 2.49 -3.23 20.55
C GLU A 156 3.96 -3.71 20.66
N ASN A 157 4.81 -3.28 19.73
CA ASN A 157 6.24 -3.61 19.68
C ASN A 157 6.52 -5.12 19.54
N VAL A 158 5.60 -5.85 18.91
CA VAL A 158 5.72 -7.28 18.64
C VAL A 158 5.52 -7.52 17.15
N GLU A 159 6.53 -8.07 16.50
CA GLU A 159 6.51 -8.40 15.08
C GLU A 159 6.11 -9.86 14.89
N VAL A 160 5.04 -10.11 14.14
CA VAL A 160 4.69 -11.48 13.70
C VAL A 160 5.83 -12.04 12.86
N ARG A 161 6.22 -13.29 13.06
CA ARG A 161 7.36 -13.90 12.37
C ARG A 161 6.97 -15.05 11.48
N ARG A 162 5.87 -15.70 11.81
CA ARG A 162 5.44 -16.93 11.16
C ARG A 162 3.95 -17.15 11.37
N LEU A 163 3.29 -17.57 10.30
CA LEU A 163 1.98 -18.22 10.37
C LEU A 163 2.23 -19.73 10.40
N VAL A 164 1.63 -20.42 11.37
CA VAL A 164 1.74 -21.87 11.47
C VAL A 164 0.53 -22.47 10.78
N VAL A 165 0.79 -23.17 9.69
CA VAL A 165 -0.24 -23.81 8.85
C VAL A 165 -0.17 -25.32 9.05
N GLN A 166 -1.34 -25.95 9.23
CA GLN A 166 -1.50 -27.39 9.24
C GLN A 166 -2.74 -27.75 8.43
N ASP A 167 -2.62 -28.78 7.57
CA ASP A 167 -3.71 -29.27 6.72
C ASP A 167 -4.38 -28.15 5.90
N GLY A 168 -3.58 -27.22 5.37
CA GLY A 168 -4.05 -26.08 4.56
C GLY A 168 -4.66 -24.92 5.36
N SER A 169 -4.63 -24.97 6.69
CA SER A 169 -5.24 -23.95 7.54
C SER A 169 -4.30 -23.36 8.59
N VAL A 170 -4.42 -22.05 8.84
CA VAL A 170 -3.73 -21.39 9.96
C VAL A 170 -4.22 -21.97 11.28
N ILE A 171 -3.27 -22.31 12.16
CA ILE A 171 -3.55 -22.81 13.52
C ILE A 171 -2.91 -21.94 14.62
N ALA A 172 -1.91 -21.12 14.28
CA ALA A 172 -1.31 -20.17 15.20
C ALA A 172 -0.56 -19.04 14.50
N VAL A 173 -0.40 -17.93 15.22
CA VAL A 173 0.48 -16.81 14.87
C VAL A 173 1.65 -16.80 15.85
N VAL A 174 2.88 -16.87 15.35
CA VAL A 174 4.10 -16.72 16.15
C VAL A 174 4.63 -15.31 15.96
N ALA A 175 4.88 -14.61 17.07
CA ALA A 175 5.35 -13.25 17.07
C ALA A 175 6.49 -13.06 18.08
N ALA A 176 7.31 -12.04 17.88
CA ALA A 176 8.46 -11.78 18.75
C ALA A 176 8.65 -10.27 18.98
N GLY A 177 9.00 -9.93 20.22
CA GLY A 177 9.37 -8.58 20.63
C GLY A 177 10.56 -8.60 21.57
N ARG A 178 10.82 -7.48 22.25
CA ARG A 178 11.94 -7.38 23.22
C ARG A 178 11.81 -8.34 24.40
N ALA A 179 10.58 -8.65 24.81
CA ALA A 179 10.28 -9.55 25.92
C ALA A 179 10.38 -11.05 25.55
N GLY A 180 10.69 -11.36 24.29
CA GLY A 180 10.77 -12.74 23.79
C GLY A 180 9.68 -13.07 22.77
N ALA A 181 9.51 -14.36 22.54
CA ALA A 181 8.57 -14.91 21.58
C ALA A 181 7.22 -15.26 22.23
N LEU A 182 6.14 -15.09 21.48
CA LEU A 182 4.80 -15.53 21.85
C LEU A 182 4.15 -16.28 20.70
N ALA A 183 3.35 -17.29 21.03
CA ALA A 183 2.53 -18.03 20.07
C ALA A 183 1.06 -17.89 20.47
N LEU A 184 0.24 -17.42 19.53
CA LEU A 184 -1.20 -17.23 19.70
C LEU A 184 -1.94 -18.31 18.92
N PRO A 185 -2.54 -19.31 19.58
CA PRO A 185 -3.39 -20.29 18.91
C PRO A 185 -4.63 -19.59 18.34
N THR A 186 -4.76 -19.59 17.01
CA THR A 186 -5.90 -19.00 16.31
C THR A 186 -6.04 -19.62 14.92
N ARG A 187 -7.29 -19.72 14.45
CA ARG A 187 -7.63 -20.03 13.05
C ARG A 187 -8.17 -18.81 12.32
N ARG A 188 -7.99 -17.62 12.91
CA ARG A 188 -8.62 -16.37 12.48
C ARG A 188 -7.58 -15.27 12.43
N ALA A 189 -6.67 -15.36 11.47
CA ALA A 189 -5.59 -14.38 11.27
C ALA A 189 -5.94 -13.41 10.15
N VAL A 190 -5.85 -12.11 10.42
CA VAL A 190 -6.06 -11.05 9.43
C VAL A 190 -4.75 -10.29 9.20
N LEU A 191 -4.24 -10.31 7.97
CA LEU A 191 -3.12 -9.48 7.56
C LEU A 191 -3.61 -8.08 7.19
N ALA A 192 -3.06 -7.06 7.86
CA ALA A 192 -3.29 -5.64 7.58
C ALA A 192 -1.96 -4.87 7.63
N THR A 193 -0.91 -5.45 7.05
CA THR A 193 0.50 -5.08 7.30
C THR A 193 1.06 -3.98 6.39
N GLY A 194 0.26 -3.44 5.47
CA GLY A 194 0.75 -2.49 4.45
C GLY A 194 1.49 -3.15 3.29
N GLY A 195 2.07 -2.33 2.42
CA GLY A 195 2.69 -2.78 1.16
C GLY A 195 4.21 -2.92 1.18
N VAL A 196 4.81 -2.69 0.00
CA VAL A 196 6.22 -3.02 -0.30
C VAL A 196 7.14 -1.82 -0.54
N GLY A 197 6.64 -0.60 -0.34
CA GLY A 197 7.38 0.62 -0.69
C GLY A 197 8.76 0.74 0.00
N GLY A 198 8.95 0.16 1.18
CA GLY A 198 10.21 0.13 1.91
C GLY A 198 11.31 -0.77 1.30
N LEU A 199 11.00 -1.49 0.21
CA LEU A 199 11.97 -2.20 -0.62
C LEU A 199 12.71 -1.28 -1.60
N PHE A 200 12.30 -0.02 -1.76
CA PHE A 200 12.92 0.93 -2.69
C PHE A 200 13.76 1.96 -1.95
N CYS A 201 14.86 2.41 -2.57
CA CYS A 201 15.69 3.50 -2.06
C CYS A 201 14.93 4.83 -2.06
N ASP A 202 14.26 5.13 -3.18
CA ASP A 202 13.38 6.29 -3.30
C ASP A 202 11.94 5.86 -3.05
N THR A 203 11.48 6.13 -1.83
CA THR A 203 10.17 5.72 -1.36
C THR A 203 9.56 6.78 -0.47
N THR A 204 8.23 6.87 -0.51
CA THR A 204 7.43 7.69 0.42
C THR A 204 6.96 6.89 1.64
N ASN A 205 7.26 5.58 1.67
CA ASN A 205 6.84 4.67 2.72
C ASN A 205 7.88 4.57 3.83
N PRO A 206 7.47 4.27 5.09
CA PRO A 206 8.40 3.88 6.14
C PRO A 206 9.30 2.73 5.69
N ALA A 207 10.57 2.76 6.11
CA ALA A 207 11.56 1.75 5.73
C ALA A 207 11.19 0.31 6.14
N GLY A 208 10.27 0.16 7.10
CA GLY A 208 9.71 -1.11 7.55
C GLY A 208 8.62 -1.70 6.65
N SER A 209 8.13 -0.97 5.63
CA SER A 209 7.09 -1.45 4.70
C SER A 209 7.69 -2.32 3.60
N TRP A 210 8.30 -3.44 3.94
CA TRP A 210 9.03 -4.31 3.00
C TRP A 210 8.18 -5.45 2.41
N GLY A 211 6.87 -5.47 2.64
CA GLY A 211 6.00 -6.58 2.24
C GLY A 211 5.90 -7.72 3.27
N HIS A 212 5.90 -7.38 4.56
CA HIS A 212 5.92 -8.37 5.63
C HIS A 212 4.76 -9.38 5.57
N GLY A 213 3.52 -8.91 5.40
CA GLY A 213 2.38 -9.81 5.26
C GLY A 213 2.42 -10.67 4.00
N LEU A 214 3.04 -10.18 2.91
CA LEU A 214 3.25 -10.97 1.70
C LEU A 214 4.21 -12.12 1.96
N ALA A 215 5.30 -11.89 2.69
CA ALA A 215 6.22 -12.97 3.09
C ALA A 215 5.51 -14.00 3.97
N LEU A 216 4.74 -13.55 4.97
CA LEU A 216 3.95 -14.44 5.84
C LEU A 216 2.96 -15.30 5.05
N ALA A 217 2.22 -14.69 4.13
CA ALA A 217 1.27 -15.38 3.27
C ALA A 217 1.96 -16.34 2.29
N ALA A 218 3.06 -15.91 1.66
CA ALA A 218 3.85 -16.74 0.74
C ALA A 218 4.41 -17.98 1.43
N TRP A 219 4.98 -17.84 2.63
CA TRP A 219 5.46 -18.98 3.45
C TRP A 219 4.32 -19.89 3.92
N ALA A 220 3.13 -19.34 4.13
CA ALA A 220 1.91 -20.12 4.41
C ALA A 220 1.40 -20.88 3.18
N GLY A 221 1.94 -20.61 1.98
CA GLY A 221 1.52 -21.21 0.71
C GLY A 221 0.37 -20.48 0.02
N ALA A 222 0.03 -19.27 0.46
CA ALA A 222 -1.04 -18.48 -0.14
C ALA A 222 -0.70 -18.08 -1.59
N GLU A 223 -1.74 -17.94 -2.40
CA GLU A 223 -1.64 -17.32 -3.71
C GLU A 223 -1.51 -15.79 -3.57
N LEU A 224 -0.55 -15.22 -4.29
CA LEU A 224 -0.37 -13.78 -4.45
C LEU A 224 -0.73 -13.39 -5.89
N ALA A 225 -1.20 -12.16 -6.07
CA ALA A 225 -1.60 -11.64 -7.37
C ALA A 225 -1.02 -10.25 -7.64
N ASP A 226 -0.83 -9.95 -8.92
CA ASP A 226 -0.54 -8.61 -9.44
C ASP A 226 0.69 -7.93 -8.80
N LEU A 227 1.65 -8.74 -8.34
CA LEU A 227 2.81 -8.28 -7.57
C LEU A 227 3.69 -7.28 -8.32
N GLU A 228 3.71 -7.35 -9.65
CA GLU A 228 4.48 -6.49 -10.52
C GLU A 228 3.99 -5.04 -10.55
N PHE A 229 2.74 -4.78 -10.16
CA PHE A 229 2.17 -3.44 -10.17
C PHE A 229 2.52 -2.72 -8.87
N ILE A 230 3.50 -1.82 -8.98
CA ILE A 230 3.96 -0.93 -7.91
C ILE A 230 3.83 0.49 -8.43
N GLN A 231 3.03 1.31 -7.75
CA GLN A 231 2.81 2.69 -8.16
C GLN A 231 3.91 3.57 -7.60
N PHE A 232 4.51 4.35 -8.48
CA PHE A 232 5.40 5.44 -8.14
C PHE A 232 4.59 6.73 -8.09
N HIS A 233 4.59 7.41 -6.96
CA HIS A 233 3.98 8.74 -6.90
C HIS A 233 4.91 9.72 -7.61
N PRO A 234 4.42 10.57 -8.52
CA PRO A 234 5.27 11.43 -9.36
C PRO A 234 5.99 12.52 -8.56
N THR A 235 5.38 13.03 -7.49
CA THR A 235 5.84 14.21 -6.75
C THR A 235 6.25 13.88 -5.31
N ALA A 236 7.39 13.23 -5.13
CA ALA A 236 8.08 13.20 -3.84
C ALA A 236 9.14 14.30 -3.80
N LEU A 237 9.29 14.98 -2.66
CA LEU A 237 10.23 16.07 -2.46
C LEU A 237 11.67 15.56 -2.63
N ASP A 238 12.37 16.06 -3.65
CA ASP A 238 13.74 15.65 -3.95
C ASP A 238 14.72 16.38 -3.03
N GLY A 239 15.46 15.59 -2.24
CA GLY A 239 16.35 16.09 -1.21
C GLY A 239 17.03 14.94 -0.43
N PRO A 240 17.82 15.24 0.61
CA PRO A 240 18.59 14.22 1.34
C PRO A 240 17.74 13.38 2.30
N ARG A 241 16.54 13.85 2.67
CA ARG A 241 15.68 13.15 3.64
C ARG A 241 15.19 11.81 3.08
N ARG A 242 15.23 10.77 3.92
CA ARG A 242 14.67 9.44 3.63
C ARG A 242 13.85 8.92 4.83
N PRO A 243 12.69 8.26 4.61
CA PRO A 243 11.92 8.24 3.37
C PRO A 243 11.60 9.63 2.84
N MET A 244 11.31 9.72 1.54
CA MET A 244 11.08 10.99 0.86
C MET A 244 9.71 11.57 1.27
N PRO A 245 9.65 12.84 1.69
CA PRO A 245 8.37 13.48 1.93
C PRO A 245 7.53 13.54 0.66
N LEU A 246 6.24 13.20 0.79
CA LEU A 246 5.28 13.33 -0.31
C LEU A 246 4.90 14.80 -0.49
N VAL A 247 4.76 15.24 -1.74
CA VAL A 247 4.00 16.45 -2.10
C VAL A 247 2.70 15.98 -2.75
N SER A 248 1.60 16.08 -2.01
CA SER A 248 0.29 15.54 -2.41
C SER A 248 -0.12 15.94 -3.83
N GLU A 249 -0.76 15.00 -4.51
CA GLU A 249 -1.41 15.21 -5.81
C GLU A 249 -2.47 16.31 -5.77
N ALA A 250 -3.05 16.59 -4.59
CA ALA A 250 -3.95 17.72 -4.40
C ALA A 250 -3.31 19.07 -4.78
N VAL A 251 -1.98 19.22 -4.69
CA VAL A 251 -1.28 20.44 -5.14
C VAL A 251 -1.40 20.63 -6.65
N ARG A 252 -1.30 19.55 -7.44
CA ARG A 252 -1.60 19.57 -8.88
C ARG A 252 -3.09 19.79 -9.14
N GLY A 253 -3.97 19.24 -8.28
CA GLY A 253 -5.41 19.49 -8.29
C GLY A 253 -5.81 20.96 -8.11
N GLU A 254 -4.95 21.78 -7.49
CA GLU A 254 -5.12 23.23 -7.37
C GLU A 254 -4.45 24.00 -8.53
N GLY A 255 -3.92 23.32 -9.53
CA GLY A 255 -3.38 23.91 -10.76
C GLY A 255 -1.85 24.11 -10.77
N ALA A 256 -1.11 23.52 -9.84
CA ALA A 256 0.35 23.50 -9.94
C ALA A 256 0.82 22.69 -11.17
N VAL A 257 1.87 23.18 -11.84
CA VAL A 257 2.39 22.61 -13.10
C VAL A 257 3.74 21.94 -12.90
N LEU A 258 4.07 20.95 -13.74
CA LEU A 258 5.40 20.33 -13.74
C LEU A 258 6.27 20.96 -14.83
N ILE A 259 7.45 21.43 -14.44
CA ILE A 259 8.42 22.09 -15.31
C ILE A 259 9.83 21.51 -15.12
N ASP A 260 10.68 21.66 -16.12
CA ASP A 260 12.12 21.37 -16.01
C ASP A 260 12.93 22.57 -15.49
N GLU A 261 14.26 22.45 -15.42
CA GLU A 261 15.13 23.54 -14.98
C GLU A 261 15.16 24.77 -15.92
N ARG A 262 14.65 24.64 -17.14
CA ARG A 262 14.53 25.74 -18.12
C ARG A 262 13.18 26.45 -18.00
N GLY A 263 12.27 25.93 -17.19
CA GLY A 263 10.90 26.42 -17.06
C GLY A 263 9.95 25.86 -18.11
N GLU A 264 10.35 24.84 -18.87
CA GLU A 264 9.49 24.23 -19.89
C GLU A 264 8.46 23.30 -19.23
N ARG A 265 7.17 23.56 -19.50
CA ARG A 265 6.06 22.69 -19.07
C ARG A 265 5.93 21.49 -20.01
N PHE A 266 6.55 20.37 -19.64
CA PHE A 266 6.65 19.18 -20.50
C PHE A 266 5.42 18.27 -20.53
N LEU A 267 4.37 18.57 -19.75
CA LEU A 267 3.09 17.82 -19.75
C LEU A 267 1.97 18.50 -20.54
N ALA A 268 2.25 19.65 -21.20
CA ALA A 268 1.22 20.44 -21.87
C ALA A 268 0.43 19.65 -22.93
N ASP A 269 1.10 18.76 -23.67
CA ASP A 269 0.50 17.94 -24.73
C ASP A 269 0.07 16.54 -24.25
N THR A 270 0.21 16.24 -22.95
CA THR A 270 -0.22 14.96 -22.38
C THR A 270 -1.73 15.00 -22.10
N PRO A 271 -2.53 14.02 -22.56
CA PRO A 271 -3.95 13.94 -22.19
C PRO A 271 -4.14 13.94 -20.66
N GLY A 272 -4.91 14.90 -20.15
CA GLY A 272 -5.09 15.13 -18.71
C GLY A 272 -3.99 15.95 -18.04
N GLY A 273 -2.89 16.24 -18.73
CA GLY A 273 -1.77 17.07 -18.26
C GLY A 273 -1.25 16.61 -16.89
N GLU A 274 -1.16 17.54 -15.94
CA GLU A 274 -0.77 17.25 -14.56
C GLU A 274 -1.78 16.39 -13.79
N LEU A 275 -3.01 16.23 -14.28
CA LEU A 275 -4.03 15.36 -13.69
C LEU A 275 -4.18 14.03 -14.44
N ALA A 276 -3.28 13.73 -15.37
CA ALA A 276 -3.15 12.40 -15.95
C ALA A 276 -2.89 11.34 -14.86
N PRO A 277 -3.16 10.05 -15.13
CA PRO A 277 -2.85 8.97 -14.22
C PRO A 277 -1.38 8.98 -13.76
N ARG A 278 -1.15 8.53 -12.52
CA ARG A 278 0.16 8.67 -11.86
C ARG A 278 1.29 7.97 -12.59
N ASP A 279 1.03 6.81 -13.19
CA ASP A 279 1.99 6.07 -13.98
C ASP A 279 2.44 6.86 -15.23
N VAL A 280 1.53 7.58 -15.88
CA VAL A 280 1.84 8.47 -17.01
C VAL A 280 2.74 9.62 -16.56
N VAL A 281 2.35 10.31 -15.48
CA VAL A 281 3.11 11.45 -14.95
C VAL A 281 4.48 11.00 -14.43
N ALA A 282 4.55 9.88 -13.71
CA ALA A 282 5.80 9.34 -13.19
C ALA A 282 6.77 8.94 -14.33
N ARG A 283 6.28 8.34 -15.41
CA ARG A 283 7.10 8.06 -16.61
C ARG A 283 7.58 9.35 -17.29
N ALA A 284 6.73 10.36 -17.41
CA ALA A 284 7.13 11.63 -18.00
C ALA A 284 8.26 12.30 -17.21
N ILE A 285 8.15 12.33 -15.88
CA ILE A 285 9.22 12.84 -15.00
C ILE A 285 10.48 11.96 -15.13
N TRP A 286 10.33 10.63 -15.15
CA TRP A 286 11.47 9.73 -15.32
C TRP A 286 12.25 10.03 -16.61
N HIS A 287 11.58 10.27 -17.74
CA HIS A 287 12.25 10.62 -19.00
C HIS A 287 13.05 11.92 -18.91
N GLN A 288 12.55 12.95 -18.20
CA GLN A 288 13.30 14.18 -17.97
C GLN A 288 14.57 13.90 -17.15
N LEU A 289 14.44 13.15 -16.05
CA LEU A 289 15.56 12.81 -15.18
C LEU A 289 16.60 11.93 -15.90
N ALA A 290 16.16 10.99 -16.75
CA ALA A 290 17.03 10.08 -17.51
C ALA A 290 17.95 10.81 -18.51
N VAL A 291 17.54 11.98 -19.02
CA VAL A 291 18.37 12.84 -19.88
C VAL A 291 19.15 13.89 -19.09
N GLY A 292 19.21 13.78 -17.76
CA GLY A 292 20.01 14.63 -16.88
C GLY A 292 19.36 15.97 -16.51
N ARG A 293 18.07 16.15 -16.79
CA ARG A 293 17.31 17.35 -16.38
C ARG A 293 16.87 17.25 -14.92
N ARG A 294 16.47 18.38 -14.34
CA ARG A 294 15.82 18.47 -13.03
C ARG A 294 14.35 18.78 -13.22
N VAL A 295 13.51 18.28 -12.34
CA VAL A 295 12.06 18.50 -12.40
C VAL A 295 11.56 19.19 -11.16
N PHE A 296 10.64 20.14 -11.36
CA PHE A 296 10.04 20.92 -10.32
C PHE A 296 8.52 20.95 -10.45
N LEU A 297 7.85 20.98 -9.30
CA LEU A 297 6.44 21.35 -9.20
C LEU A 297 6.36 22.86 -8.92
N ASP A 298 5.73 23.60 -9.83
CA ASP A 298 5.52 25.04 -9.73
C ASP A 298 4.09 25.34 -9.27
N ALA A 299 3.97 25.80 -8.03
CA ALA A 299 2.71 26.22 -7.42
C ALA A 299 2.60 27.74 -7.22
N ARG A 300 3.56 28.52 -7.75
CA ARG A 300 3.68 29.95 -7.46
C ARG A 300 2.51 30.75 -8.05
N GLN A 301 2.10 30.42 -9.27
CA GLN A 301 0.96 31.08 -9.92
C GLN A 301 -0.39 30.60 -9.38
N SER A 302 -0.55 29.29 -9.17
CA SER A 302 -1.82 28.70 -8.73
C SER A 302 -2.14 29.02 -7.27
N LEU A 303 -1.16 28.89 -6.38
CA LEU A 303 -1.34 29.05 -4.93
C LEU A 303 -0.59 30.26 -4.38
N GLY A 304 0.69 30.42 -4.74
CA GLY A 304 1.55 31.51 -4.26
C GLY A 304 1.47 31.66 -2.73
N PRO A 305 1.25 32.88 -2.19
CA PRO A 305 1.11 33.12 -0.74
C PRO A 305 0.02 32.29 -0.03
N ARG A 306 -0.94 31.72 -0.77
CA ARG A 306 -2.01 30.89 -0.20
C ARG A 306 -1.56 29.45 0.07
N PHE A 307 -0.38 29.03 -0.42
CA PHE A 307 0.10 27.65 -0.32
C PHE A 307 0.13 27.17 1.13
N GLY A 308 0.79 27.91 2.04
CA GLY A 308 0.93 27.50 3.44
C GLY A 308 -0.40 27.42 4.21
N LYS A 309 -1.42 28.18 3.78
CA LYS A 309 -2.77 28.09 4.35
C LYS A 309 -3.52 26.87 3.83
N ARG A 310 -3.33 26.51 2.55
CA ARG A 310 -4.02 25.40 1.90
C ARG A 310 -3.39 24.03 2.24
N PHE A 311 -2.07 23.97 2.29
CA PHE A 311 -1.27 22.76 2.52
C PHE A 311 -0.21 23.00 3.61
N PRO A 312 -0.63 23.20 4.88
CA PRO A 312 0.28 23.56 5.97
C PRO A 312 1.34 22.49 6.25
N GLY A 313 0.97 21.20 6.19
CA GLY A 313 1.90 20.10 6.38
C GLY A 313 2.96 20.01 5.27
N ILE A 314 2.55 20.16 4.02
CA ILE A 314 3.48 20.17 2.87
C ILE A 314 4.38 21.40 2.91
N ALA A 315 3.85 22.57 3.29
CA ALA A 315 4.65 23.79 3.44
C ALA A 315 5.73 23.64 4.52
N GLU A 316 5.41 22.98 5.64
CA GLU A 316 6.40 22.66 6.67
C GLU A 316 7.49 21.71 6.14
N LEU A 317 7.10 20.68 5.37
CA LEU A 317 8.04 19.77 4.75
C LEU A 317 8.99 20.50 3.78
N CYS A 318 8.47 21.42 2.96
CA CYS A 318 9.28 22.24 2.05
C CYS A 318 10.22 23.17 2.83
N ARG A 319 9.72 23.88 3.85
CA ARG A 319 10.54 24.78 4.68
C ARG A 319 11.65 24.04 5.43
N SER A 320 11.39 22.82 5.89
CA SER A 320 12.43 21.96 6.51
C SER A 320 13.56 21.58 5.53
N ALA A 321 13.31 21.69 4.23
CA ALA A 321 14.30 21.51 3.17
C ALA A 321 14.83 22.84 2.60
N GLY A 322 14.52 23.98 3.23
CA GLY A 322 14.97 25.30 2.80
C GLY A 322 14.24 25.87 1.58
N ILE A 323 13.00 25.42 1.33
CA ILE A 323 12.19 25.83 0.17
C ILE A 323 10.92 26.54 0.67
N ASP A 324 10.65 27.74 0.16
CA ASP A 324 9.34 28.40 0.33
C ASP A 324 8.44 28.10 -0.88
N PRO A 325 7.44 27.23 -0.77
CA PRO A 325 6.58 26.86 -1.90
C PRO A 325 5.69 28.01 -2.41
N ALA A 326 5.64 29.15 -1.71
CA ALA A 326 4.94 30.34 -2.18
C ALA A 326 5.73 31.11 -3.26
N THR A 327 7.06 31.04 -3.23
CA THR A 327 7.97 31.83 -4.09
C THR A 327 8.94 30.99 -4.90
N ASP A 328 9.24 29.78 -4.44
CA ASP A 328 10.26 28.90 -4.98
C ASP A 328 9.64 27.73 -5.75
N LEU A 329 10.46 27.11 -6.60
CA LEU A 329 10.12 25.86 -7.26
C LEU A 329 10.36 24.69 -6.32
N ILE A 330 9.41 23.75 -6.23
CA ILE A 330 9.55 22.56 -5.37
C ILE A 330 10.23 21.45 -6.18
N PRO A 331 11.48 21.06 -5.87
CA PRO A 331 12.15 19.97 -6.58
C PRO A 331 11.46 18.65 -6.28
N VAL A 332 11.14 17.88 -7.32
CA VAL A 332 10.40 16.63 -7.18
C VAL A 332 10.98 15.53 -8.04
N ARG A 333 10.82 14.29 -7.58
CA ARG A 333 11.07 13.08 -8.36
C ARG A 333 10.09 11.98 -8.01
N PRO A 334 9.95 10.96 -8.86
CA PRO A 334 9.08 9.84 -8.57
C PRO A 334 9.67 8.97 -7.44
N ALA A 335 8.79 8.40 -6.62
CA ALA A 335 9.17 7.49 -5.54
C ALA A 335 8.13 6.38 -5.35
N ALA A 336 8.58 5.18 -4.97
CA ALA A 336 7.68 4.07 -4.70
C ALA A 336 6.68 4.44 -3.60
N HIS A 337 5.40 4.17 -3.84
CA HIS A 337 4.34 4.76 -3.03
C HIS A 337 3.26 3.76 -2.61
N TYR A 338 2.80 2.88 -3.50
CA TYR A 338 1.73 1.94 -3.18
C TYR A 338 1.87 0.64 -3.94
N HIS A 339 1.45 -0.47 -3.34
CA HIS A 339 1.38 -1.77 -3.98
C HIS A 339 -0.07 -2.11 -4.36
N MET A 340 -0.36 -2.29 -5.66
CA MET A 340 -1.71 -2.68 -6.10
C MET A 340 -1.92 -4.19 -5.99
N GLY A 341 -0.85 -4.96 -6.17
CA GLY A 341 -0.86 -6.39 -5.94
C GLY A 341 -0.90 -6.73 -4.45
N GLY A 342 -0.80 -8.02 -4.14
CA GLY A 342 -0.78 -8.49 -2.77
C GLY A 342 -1.23 -9.93 -2.59
N VAL A 343 -1.71 -10.27 -1.40
CA VAL A 343 -2.38 -11.55 -1.12
C VAL A 343 -3.67 -11.59 -1.93
N ALA A 344 -3.83 -12.59 -2.81
CA ALA A 344 -5.06 -12.74 -3.57
C ALA A 344 -6.19 -13.07 -2.59
N VAL A 345 -7.26 -12.29 -2.64
CA VAL A 345 -8.43 -12.48 -1.78
C VAL A 345 -9.73 -12.57 -2.56
N ASP A 346 -10.73 -13.24 -1.98
CA ASP A 346 -12.09 -13.19 -2.46
C ASP A 346 -12.81 -11.88 -2.01
N SER A 347 -14.08 -11.74 -2.40
CA SER A 347 -14.91 -10.58 -2.06
C SER A 347 -15.18 -10.41 -0.55
N ALA A 348 -14.84 -11.38 0.28
CA ALA A 348 -14.94 -11.36 1.73
C ALA A 348 -13.55 -11.24 2.41
N GLY A 349 -12.51 -10.99 1.62
CA GLY A 349 -11.12 -10.83 2.06
C GLY A 349 -10.41 -12.13 2.45
N ARG A 350 -10.96 -13.30 2.10
CA ARG A 350 -10.36 -14.61 2.41
C ARG A 350 -9.25 -14.90 1.41
N SER A 351 -8.10 -15.34 1.90
CA SER A 351 -7.02 -15.85 1.05
C SER A 351 -7.27 -17.30 0.62
N SER A 352 -6.36 -17.87 -0.18
CA SER A 352 -6.37 -19.29 -0.52
C SER A 352 -6.01 -20.23 0.65
N ILE A 353 -5.62 -19.69 1.81
CA ILE A 353 -5.31 -20.47 3.02
C ILE A 353 -6.47 -20.32 4.01
N GLU A 354 -7.02 -21.46 4.45
CA GLU A 354 -8.16 -21.45 5.39
C GLU A 354 -7.73 -20.80 6.72
N GLY A 355 -8.51 -19.84 7.19
CA GLY A 355 -8.22 -19.13 8.43
C GLY A 355 -7.26 -17.95 8.28
N LEU A 356 -6.96 -17.55 7.03
CA LEU A 356 -6.16 -16.36 6.71
C LEU A 356 -6.95 -15.39 5.82
N TRP A 357 -7.08 -14.17 6.30
CA TRP A 357 -7.65 -13.02 5.57
C TRP A 357 -6.59 -11.96 5.32
N ALA A 358 -6.83 -11.08 4.36
CA ALA A 358 -6.02 -9.90 4.12
C ALA A 358 -6.91 -8.67 3.87
N CYS A 359 -6.48 -7.50 4.36
CA CYS A 359 -7.24 -6.25 4.31
C CYS A 359 -6.32 -5.04 4.08
N GLY A 360 -6.77 -4.09 3.25
CA GLY A 360 -5.97 -2.93 2.83
C GLY A 360 -4.84 -3.30 1.88
N GLU A 361 -3.77 -2.50 1.83
CA GLU A 361 -2.69 -2.60 0.83
C GLU A 361 -1.96 -3.95 0.74
N VAL A 362 -2.03 -4.80 1.79
CA VAL A 362 -1.46 -6.15 1.72
C VAL A 362 -2.29 -7.11 0.85
N ALA A 363 -3.55 -6.77 0.56
CA ALA A 363 -4.48 -7.57 -0.21
C ALA A 363 -4.56 -7.11 -1.67
N CYS A 364 -4.64 -8.06 -2.59
CA CYS A 364 -5.04 -7.83 -3.97
C CYS A 364 -6.52 -8.13 -4.11
N THR A 365 -7.35 -7.09 -4.03
CA THR A 365 -8.82 -7.19 -4.14
C THR A 365 -9.32 -7.15 -5.57
N GLY A 366 -8.48 -6.69 -6.51
CA GLY A 366 -8.88 -6.36 -7.89
C GLY A 366 -9.40 -4.93 -8.06
N LEU A 367 -9.51 -4.13 -7.01
CA LEU A 367 -10.01 -2.74 -7.09
C LEU A 367 -9.14 -1.84 -8.00
N HIS A 368 -7.82 -1.97 -7.91
CA HIS A 368 -6.89 -1.00 -8.49
C HIS A 368 -6.39 -1.37 -9.89
N GLY A 369 -6.57 -2.61 -10.33
CA GLY A 369 -5.98 -3.12 -11.56
C GLY A 369 -4.48 -2.83 -11.65
N ALA A 370 -4.03 -2.32 -12.81
CA ALA A 370 -2.63 -2.02 -13.08
C ALA A 370 -2.14 -0.70 -12.47
N ASN A 371 -3.05 0.16 -12.01
CA ASN A 371 -2.72 1.49 -11.53
C ASN A 371 -3.85 2.09 -10.67
N ARG A 372 -3.51 2.43 -9.42
CA ARG A 372 -4.49 2.94 -8.45
C ARG A 372 -4.90 4.39 -8.75
N LEU A 373 -6.21 4.64 -8.77
CA LEU A 373 -6.79 5.98 -8.67
C LEU A 373 -6.48 6.63 -7.31
N ALA A 374 -6.13 7.91 -7.33
CA ALA A 374 -5.84 8.71 -6.15
C ALA A 374 -6.93 8.60 -5.07
N SER A 375 -6.57 8.58 -3.79
CA SER A 375 -7.50 8.48 -2.65
C SER A 375 -8.38 7.21 -2.55
N ASN A 376 -8.26 6.25 -3.48
CA ASN A 376 -8.97 4.96 -3.37
C ASN A 376 -8.35 4.01 -2.33
N SER A 377 -7.07 4.15 -1.95
CA SER A 377 -6.42 3.22 -1.01
C SER A 377 -6.97 3.30 0.42
N LEU A 378 -7.21 4.50 0.94
CA LEU A 378 -7.83 4.67 2.26
C LEU A 378 -9.29 4.21 2.24
N THR A 379 -9.98 4.48 1.13
CA THR A 379 -11.36 4.05 0.89
C THR A 379 -11.47 2.52 0.88
N GLU A 380 -10.58 1.84 0.15
CA GLU A 380 -10.50 0.39 0.13
C GLU A 380 -10.27 -0.17 1.54
N ALA A 381 -9.27 0.34 2.26
CA ALA A 381 -8.95 -0.11 3.61
C ALA A 381 -10.16 0.03 4.55
N ALA A 382 -10.89 1.14 4.48
CA ALA A 382 -12.05 1.38 5.33
C ALA A 382 -13.26 0.51 4.96
N VAL A 383 -13.56 0.38 3.67
CA VAL A 383 -14.69 -0.40 3.19
C VAL A 383 -14.47 -1.90 3.44
N THR A 384 -13.31 -2.42 3.01
CA THR A 384 -13.01 -3.86 3.08
C THR A 384 -12.84 -4.36 4.50
N ALA A 385 -12.41 -3.51 5.45
CA ALA A 385 -12.31 -3.86 6.86
C ALA A 385 -13.63 -4.37 7.45
N SER A 386 -14.77 -3.78 7.06
CA SER A 386 -16.08 -4.22 7.52
C SER A 386 -16.44 -5.62 6.99
N TRP A 387 -16.17 -5.89 5.72
CA TRP A 387 -16.47 -7.19 5.08
C TRP A 387 -15.56 -8.30 5.60
N VAL A 388 -14.28 -7.98 5.84
CA VAL A 388 -13.31 -8.89 6.46
C VAL A 388 -13.77 -9.24 7.88
N ALA A 389 -14.15 -8.24 8.68
CA ALA A 389 -14.65 -8.46 10.04
C ALA A 389 -15.90 -9.37 10.05
N GLU A 390 -16.87 -9.12 9.16
CA GLU A 390 -18.07 -9.95 9.01
C GLU A 390 -17.71 -11.41 8.64
N SER A 391 -16.80 -11.58 7.69
CA SER A 391 -16.30 -12.88 7.24
C SER A 391 -15.59 -13.67 8.33
N VAL A 392 -14.78 -12.98 9.14
CA VAL A 392 -14.05 -13.54 10.29
C VAL A 392 -15.02 -13.95 11.41
N ALA A 393 -15.98 -13.09 11.74
CA ALA A 393 -17.00 -13.35 12.76
C ALA A 393 -17.91 -14.53 12.40
N GLY A 394 -18.23 -14.69 11.11
CA GLY A 394 -19.03 -15.81 10.59
C GLY A 394 -18.32 -17.16 10.58
N THR A 395 -17.03 -17.23 10.94
CA THR A 395 -16.26 -18.48 10.92
C THR A 395 -16.25 -19.16 12.28
N SER A 396 -16.86 -20.35 12.38
CA SER A 396 -16.88 -21.14 13.62
C SER A 396 -15.49 -21.64 14.00
N TYR A 397 -15.17 -21.59 15.30
CA TYR A 397 -13.92 -22.09 15.87
C TYR A 397 -14.18 -23.27 16.81
N THR A 398 -13.49 -24.39 16.58
CA THR A 398 -13.39 -25.47 17.57
C THR A 398 -12.04 -25.38 18.30
N ARG A 399 -12.10 -25.23 19.62
CA ARG A 399 -10.90 -25.19 20.48
C ARG A 399 -10.23 -26.56 20.51
N ARG A 400 -9.10 -26.68 19.81
CA ARG A 400 -8.20 -27.83 19.94
C ARG A 400 -6.81 -27.35 20.38
N PRO A 401 -6.36 -27.67 21.60
CA PRO A 401 -4.99 -27.39 21.99
C PRO A 401 -4.06 -28.25 21.13
N ARG A 402 -3.14 -27.61 20.40
CA ARG A 402 -2.09 -28.29 19.64
C ARG A 402 -0.73 -27.71 20.02
N ARG A 403 0.27 -28.57 20.17
CA ARG A 403 1.66 -28.15 20.36
C ARG A 403 2.11 -27.44 19.09
N CYS A 404 2.57 -26.20 19.26
CA CYS A 404 3.04 -25.37 18.17
C CYS A 404 4.57 -25.24 18.28
N SER A 405 5.27 -25.28 17.14
CA SER A 405 6.71 -25.03 17.11
C SER A 405 6.99 -23.59 17.53
N THR A 406 7.93 -23.41 18.46
CA THR A 406 8.40 -22.10 18.93
C THR A 406 9.53 -21.52 18.09
N PHE A 407 9.79 -22.07 16.89
CA PHE A 407 10.81 -21.53 16.01
C PHE A 407 10.42 -20.12 15.54
N VAL A 408 11.35 -19.18 15.75
CA VAL A 408 11.18 -17.75 15.42
C VAL A 408 12.21 -17.36 14.36
N PRO A 409 11.76 -17.03 13.14
CA PRO A 409 12.62 -16.45 12.12
C PRO A 409 13.33 -15.15 12.58
N PRO A 410 14.56 -14.88 12.07
CA PRO A 410 15.35 -13.70 12.43
C PRO A 410 14.65 -12.38 12.08
N ARG A 411 15.16 -11.28 12.65
CA ARG A 411 14.69 -9.92 12.35
C ARG A 411 14.91 -9.55 10.89
N PRO A 412 13.89 -9.06 10.15
CA PRO A 412 14.02 -8.85 8.74
C PRO A 412 14.77 -7.54 8.51
N ASP A 413 15.64 -7.54 7.50
CA ASP A 413 16.36 -6.36 7.08
C ASP A 413 16.42 -6.29 5.56
N ALA A 414 15.75 -5.28 5.00
CA ALA A 414 15.71 -5.05 3.56
C ALA A 414 16.94 -4.29 3.04
N SER A 415 17.88 -3.87 3.89
CA SER A 415 18.94 -2.92 3.51
C SER A 415 19.81 -3.38 2.34
N VAL A 416 20.17 -4.67 2.31
CA VAL A 416 20.95 -5.26 1.20
C VAL A 416 20.11 -5.52 -0.07
N VAL A 417 18.78 -5.57 0.07
CA VAL A 417 17.83 -5.87 -1.02
C VAL A 417 17.41 -4.59 -1.75
N ARG A 418 17.34 -3.45 -1.05
CA ARG A 418 16.87 -2.17 -1.61
C ARG A 418 17.58 -1.73 -2.89
N PRO A 419 18.93 -1.79 -2.99
CA PRO A 419 19.63 -1.40 -4.22
C PRO A 419 19.26 -2.27 -5.41
N ILE A 420 19.11 -3.58 -5.20
CA ILE A 420 18.75 -4.55 -6.25
C ILE A 420 17.34 -4.24 -6.79
N VAL A 421 16.38 -4.07 -5.87
CA VAL A 421 14.99 -3.75 -6.23
C VAL A 421 14.89 -2.40 -6.94
N SER A 422 15.60 -1.39 -6.46
CA SER A 422 15.54 -0.04 -7.02
C SER A 422 16.10 0.02 -8.45
N ALA A 423 17.11 -0.79 -8.75
CA ALA A 423 17.68 -0.89 -10.08
C ALA A 423 16.77 -1.65 -11.05
N ALA A 424 16.22 -2.79 -10.65
CA ALA A 424 15.53 -3.71 -11.57
C ALA A 424 14.00 -3.54 -11.64
N LEU A 425 13.37 -3.00 -10.59
CA LEU A 425 11.90 -2.95 -10.44
C LEU A 425 11.36 -1.52 -10.38
N GLY A 426 12.11 -0.57 -10.95
CA GLY A 426 11.74 0.84 -11.05
C GLY A 426 10.56 1.11 -12.00
N ILE A 427 10.47 2.38 -12.44
CA ILE A 427 9.40 2.88 -13.32
C ILE A 427 9.46 2.26 -14.71
N ILE A 428 10.64 2.28 -15.31
CA ILE A 428 10.95 1.59 -16.56
C ILE A 428 11.77 0.36 -16.19
N ARG A 429 11.39 -0.79 -16.75
CA ARG A 429 12.00 -2.08 -16.49
C ARG A 429 12.45 -2.70 -17.80
N ASP A 430 13.42 -3.59 -17.73
CA ASP A 430 13.84 -4.42 -18.85
C ASP A 430 14.04 -5.87 -18.37
N GLY A 431 13.89 -6.82 -19.28
CA GLY A 431 13.98 -8.24 -18.95
C GLY A 431 15.36 -8.71 -18.49
N GLU A 432 16.44 -8.01 -18.84
CA GLU A 432 17.81 -8.39 -18.46
C GLU A 432 18.08 -8.03 -17.00
N ALA A 433 17.88 -6.77 -16.62
CA ALA A 433 18.05 -6.31 -15.24
C ALA A 433 17.15 -7.08 -14.26
N MET A 434 15.90 -7.41 -14.66
CA MET A 434 15.02 -8.23 -13.84
C MET A 434 15.52 -9.67 -13.67
N ARG A 435 16.12 -10.27 -14.71
CA ARG A 435 16.72 -11.62 -14.61
C ARG A 435 17.93 -11.64 -13.69
N GLU A 436 18.81 -10.64 -13.80
CA GLU A 436 19.95 -10.47 -12.89
C GLU A 436 19.52 -10.28 -11.44
N ALA A 437 18.47 -9.47 -11.21
CA ALA A 437 17.89 -9.31 -9.89
C ALA A 437 17.36 -10.64 -9.33
N VAL A 438 16.64 -11.44 -10.13
CA VAL A 438 16.19 -12.77 -9.70
C VAL A 438 17.37 -13.67 -9.32
N ALA A 439 18.42 -13.73 -10.15
CA ALA A 439 19.61 -14.53 -9.87
C ALA A 439 20.31 -14.10 -8.57
N THR A 440 20.39 -12.79 -8.31
CA THR A 440 21.00 -12.24 -7.09
C THR A 440 20.13 -12.50 -5.85
N LEU A 441 18.81 -12.38 -5.97
CA LEU A 441 17.88 -12.51 -4.84
C LEU A 441 17.63 -13.97 -4.43
N LEU A 442 17.68 -14.91 -5.39
CA LEU A 442 17.39 -16.33 -5.15
C LEU A 442 18.21 -16.95 -3.99
N PRO A 443 19.55 -16.85 -3.96
CA PRO A 443 20.33 -17.40 -2.84
C PRO A 443 20.01 -16.70 -1.51
N ILE A 444 19.70 -15.41 -1.50
CA ILE A 444 19.34 -14.67 -0.27
C ILE A 444 17.98 -15.15 0.26
N ALA A 445 17.00 -15.32 -0.63
CA ALA A 445 15.65 -15.77 -0.33
C ALA A 445 15.61 -17.22 0.18
N ALA A 446 16.51 -18.09 -0.30
CA ALA A 446 16.59 -19.49 0.10
C ALA A 446 17.23 -19.72 1.49
N ASN A 447 17.97 -18.74 2.00
CA ASN A 447 18.62 -18.83 3.30
C ASN A 447 17.67 -18.50 4.47
N SER A 448 18.15 -18.63 5.71
CA SER A 448 17.43 -18.24 6.93
C SER A 448 18.12 -17.05 7.62
N VAL A 449 18.30 -15.96 6.89
CA VAL A 449 18.95 -14.73 7.37
C VAL A 449 17.98 -13.54 7.39
N ALA A 450 18.39 -12.42 7.98
CA ALA A 450 17.58 -11.21 8.07
C ALA A 450 17.03 -10.73 6.71
N ALA A 451 17.82 -10.86 5.65
CA ALA A 451 17.44 -10.43 4.32
C ALA A 451 16.48 -11.39 3.59
N SER A 452 16.25 -12.60 4.09
CA SER A 452 15.55 -13.66 3.35
C SER A 452 14.07 -13.33 3.08
N GLY A 453 13.35 -12.74 4.04
CA GLY A 453 11.97 -12.28 3.84
C GLY A 453 11.85 -11.19 2.77
N PRO A 454 12.57 -10.05 2.91
CA PRO A 454 12.62 -9.01 1.90
C PRO A 454 13.07 -9.51 0.52
N ALA A 455 14.08 -10.38 0.45
CA ALA A 455 14.58 -10.94 -0.80
C ALA A 455 13.55 -11.84 -1.48
N LEU A 456 12.82 -12.64 -0.70
CA LEU A 456 11.75 -13.50 -1.21
C LEU A 456 10.61 -12.70 -1.83
N VAL A 457 10.13 -11.65 -1.14
CA VAL A 457 9.09 -10.76 -1.69
C VAL A 457 9.58 -10.10 -2.97
N SER A 458 10.81 -9.60 -2.97
CA SER A 458 11.43 -8.96 -4.13
C SER A 458 11.57 -9.90 -5.32
N LEU A 459 11.98 -11.15 -5.07
CA LEU A 459 12.09 -12.20 -6.10
C LEU A 459 10.73 -12.53 -6.69
N MET A 460 9.69 -12.63 -5.86
CA MET A 460 8.32 -12.89 -6.33
C MET A 460 7.79 -11.74 -7.20
N ILE A 461 8.07 -10.49 -6.82
CA ILE A 461 7.74 -9.31 -7.65
C ILE A 461 8.49 -9.37 -8.99
N ALA A 462 9.80 -9.63 -8.97
CA ALA A 462 10.60 -9.71 -10.19
C ALA A 462 10.15 -10.86 -11.11
N ALA A 463 9.83 -12.02 -10.55
CA ALA A 463 9.29 -13.15 -11.31
C ALA A 463 7.93 -12.84 -11.93
N ALA A 464 7.04 -12.15 -11.22
CA ALA A 464 5.76 -11.70 -11.76
C ALA A 464 5.97 -10.68 -12.90
N ALA A 465 6.88 -9.73 -12.71
CA ALA A 465 7.22 -8.70 -13.69
C ALA A 465 7.85 -9.28 -14.95
N LEU A 466 8.73 -10.28 -14.85
CA LEU A 466 9.32 -10.97 -15.99
C LEU A 466 8.30 -11.74 -16.82
N ARG A 467 7.30 -12.35 -16.16
CA ARG A 467 6.24 -13.13 -16.82
C ARG A 467 5.28 -12.25 -17.63
N ARG A 468 5.17 -10.96 -17.31
CA ARG A 468 4.33 -10.02 -18.04
C ARG A 468 5.15 -9.38 -19.17
N GLU A 469 5.00 -9.88 -20.38
CA GLU A 469 5.68 -9.40 -21.60
C GLU A 469 4.83 -8.31 -22.30
N GLU A 470 4.46 -7.27 -21.54
CA GLU A 470 3.72 -6.09 -22.02
C GLU A 470 4.03 -4.87 -21.14
N SER A 471 3.53 -3.70 -21.53
CA SER A 471 3.47 -2.50 -20.71
C SER A 471 2.03 -2.09 -20.44
N ARG A 472 1.68 -1.95 -19.16
CA ARG A 472 0.33 -1.63 -18.68
C ARG A 472 0.38 -0.92 -17.33
N GLY A 473 -0.33 0.19 -17.19
CA GLY A 473 -0.42 0.99 -15.98
C GLY A 473 0.96 1.25 -15.36
N ALA A 474 1.15 0.86 -14.10
CA ALA A 474 2.40 1.06 -13.37
C ALA A 474 3.52 0.06 -13.71
N HIS A 475 3.27 -0.92 -14.58
CA HIS A 475 4.28 -1.85 -15.10
C HIS A 475 4.66 -1.44 -16.52
N CYS A 476 5.87 -0.91 -16.72
CA CYS A 476 6.35 -0.49 -18.04
C CYS A 476 7.68 -1.17 -18.35
N ARG A 477 7.70 -1.89 -19.47
CA ARG A 477 8.85 -2.63 -19.99
C ARG A 477 9.36 -1.98 -21.27
N SER A 478 10.63 -1.60 -21.28
CA SER A 478 11.27 -1.07 -22.49
C SER A 478 11.40 -2.12 -23.59
N ASP A 479 11.54 -3.40 -23.22
CA ASP A 479 11.62 -4.55 -24.13
C ASP A 479 10.24 -5.06 -24.60
N PHE A 480 9.15 -4.64 -23.95
CA PHE A 480 7.76 -4.91 -24.34
C PHE A 480 6.89 -3.66 -24.13
N PRO A 481 7.02 -2.64 -24.99
CA PRO A 481 6.46 -1.30 -24.74
C PRO A 481 4.94 -1.20 -24.99
N LEU A 482 4.34 -2.21 -25.62
CA LEU A 482 2.92 -2.21 -25.99
C LEU A 482 2.09 -3.01 -24.98
N HIS A 483 0.81 -2.66 -24.88
CA HIS A 483 -0.19 -3.49 -24.19
C HIS A 483 -0.40 -4.82 -24.93
N ASP A 484 -0.58 -5.90 -24.18
CA ASP A 484 -1.16 -7.14 -24.72
C ASP A 484 -2.69 -6.97 -24.85
N ALA A 485 -3.26 -7.48 -25.93
CA ALA A 485 -4.72 -7.53 -26.11
C ALA A 485 -5.39 -8.46 -25.07
N ASN A 486 -4.69 -9.50 -24.61
CA ASN A 486 -5.19 -10.46 -23.64
C ASN A 486 -4.90 -10.00 -22.20
N VAL A 487 -5.75 -9.11 -21.70
CA VAL A 487 -5.63 -8.56 -20.35
C VAL A 487 -5.90 -9.63 -19.29
N ARG A 488 -4.88 -9.99 -18.50
CA ARG A 488 -5.01 -10.98 -17.42
C ARG A 488 -4.29 -10.55 -16.14
N PRO A 489 -4.93 -10.72 -14.97
CA PRO A 489 -4.24 -10.61 -13.68
C PRO A 489 -3.13 -11.66 -13.57
N SER A 490 -2.03 -11.31 -12.92
CA SER A 490 -0.96 -12.25 -12.61
C SER A 490 -1.29 -13.00 -11.32
N ARG A 491 -0.96 -14.29 -11.27
CA ARG A 491 -1.07 -15.12 -10.06
C ARG A 491 0.19 -15.95 -9.89
N LEU A 492 0.65 -16.08 -8.64
CA LEU A 492 1.78 -16.90 -8.27
C LEU A 492 1.71 -17.36 -6.81
N THR A 493 2.21 -18.58 -6.59
CA THR A 493 2.59 -19.06 -5.26
C THR A 493 4.10 -18.98 -5.08
N LEU A 494 4.58 -19.01 -3.83
CA LEU A 494 6.02 -19.10 -3.53
C LEU A 494 6.69 -20.24 -4.30
N HIS A 495 6.07 -21.42 -4.30
CA HIS A 495 6.59 -22.59 -5.02
C HIS A 495 6.76 -22.31 -6.52
N SER A 496 5.74 -21.71 -7.16
CA SER A 496 5.80 -21.39 -8.58
C SER A 496 6.88 -20.35 -8.91
N ALA A 497 7.08 -19.35 -8.04
CA ALA A 497 8.08 -18.32 -8.21
C ALA A 497 9.51 -18.85 -8.05
N MET A 498 9.76 -19.66 -7.01
CA MET A 498 11.06 -20.29 -6.79
C MET A 498 11.44 -21.23 -7.94
N ARG A 499 10.48 -22.00 -8.46
CA ARG A 499 10.71 -22.86 -9.64
C ARG A 499 11.04 -22.05 -10.89
N ALA A 500 10.33 -20.95 -11.12
CA ALA A 500 10.61 -20.06 -12.25
C ALA A 500 12.00 -19.40 -12.12
N ALA A 501 12.37 -18.95 -10.92
CA ALA A 501 13.68 -18.37 -10.63
C ALA A 501 14.82 -19.37 -10.86
N ALA A 502 14.69 -20.61 -10.35
CA ALA A 502 15.69 -21.65 -10.56
C ALA A 502 15.88 -22.00 -12.05
N ALA A 503 14.79 -22.02 -12.83
CA ALA A 503 14.86 -22.28 -14.27
C ALA A 503 15.59 -21.18 -15.05
N LEU A 504 15.53 -19.93 -14.58
CA LEU A 504 16.27 -18.80 -15.17
C LEU A 504 17.76 -18.91 -14.87
N ASP A 505 18.12 -19.28 -13.64
CA ASP A 505 19.50 -19.43 -13.19
C ASP A 505 20.25 -20.53 -13.97
N CYS A 506 19.62 -21.72 -14.14
CA CYS A 506 20.21 -22.80 -14.94
C CYS A 506 20.48 -22.40 -16.40
N ARG A 507 19.63 -21.56 -17.00
CA ARG A 507 19.83 -21.08 -18.38
C ARG A 507 20.97 -20.06 -18.50
N ALA A 508 21.23 -19.29 -17.44
CA ALA A 508 22.36 -18.38 -17.40
C ALA A 508 23.69 -19.16 -17.33
N THR A 509 23.76 -20.20 -16.49
CA THR A 509 24.96 -21.05 -16.36
C THR A 509 25.34 -21.76 -17.66
N ILE A 510 24.36 -22.23 -18.44
CA ILE A 510 24.59 -22.90 -19.74
C ILE A 510 25.06 -21.93 -20.82
N ARG A 511 24.72 -20.63 -20.75
CA ARG A 511 25.19 -19.62 -21.72
C ARG A 511 26.60 -19.11 -21.43
N SER A 512 27.09 -19.30 -20.20
CA SER A 512 28.43 -18.89 -19.77
C SER A 512 29.50 -19.98 -19.90
N THR A 513 29.12 -21.20 -20.31
CA THR A 513 30.00 -22.33 -20.66
C THR A 513 30.05 -22.51 -22.16
#